data_AF-A0A2V5YW56-F1
#
_entry.id   AF-A0A2V5YW56-F1
#
_cell.length_a   1.000
_cell.length_b   1.000
_cell.length_c   1.000
_cell.angle_alpha   90.00
_cell.angle_beta   90.00
_cell.angle_gamma   90.00
#
_symmetry.space_group_name_H-M   'P 1'
#
loop_
_entity.id
_entity.type
_entity.pdbx_description
1 polymer ?
#
loop_
_entity_poly.entity_id
_entity_poly.type
_entity_poly.pdbx_seq_one_letter_code
_entity_poly.pdbx_strand_id
1 'polypeptide(L)'
;MKLLSELLLLGAVILLAVKGAQAEPPKDPIYMKTSNGWNAAYAHDNEYAEFRIIGNSAKLQDAYHILLQKGVGMMVSFVDKKELQNNRDLLSAHAQWEVNYWHQHASRVESNIREDLIGTGKDVKVTEIRVYNDRGAKMSSYLIGLAAKDGVFVLSVSPAKKEVDPLVKELVGSFKLVPRNLDAEEAKRLPSEAKAQR
;
A
#
# COMPACT_ATOMS: atom_id res chain seq x y z
N MET A 1 -69.31 20.54 -6.86
CA MET A 1 -69.31 19.10 -6.53
C MET A 1 -68.10 18.50 -7.26
N LYS A 2 -66.97 18.22 -6.57
CA LYS A 2 -66.53 16.86 -6.11
C LYS A 2 -66.73 15.81 -7.22
N LEU A 3 -65.69 15.20 -7.81
CA LEU A 3 -64.67 14.25 -7.27
C LEU A 3 -63.46 14.22 -8.26
N LEU A 4 -62.17 14.18 -7.82
CA LEU A 4 -61.35 12.98 -7.50
C LEU A 4 -61.36 11.94 -8.67
N SER A 5 -60.30 11.37 -9.23
CA SER A 5 -58.85 11.31 -8.94
C SER A 5 -58.16 10.63 -10.13
N GLU A 6 -56.88 10.95 -10.32
CA GLU A 6 -55.78 10.00 -10.56
C GLU A 6 -55.73 9.03 -11.76
N LEU A 7 -54.48 8.97 -12.25
CA LEU A 7 -53.76 7.83 -12.80
C LEU A 7 -53.87 7.51 -14.30
N LEU A 8 -52.71 7.67 -14.94
CA LEU A 8 -52.06 6.84 -15.97
C LEU A 8 -51.66 7.70 -17.19
N LEU A 9 -50.44 7.65 -17.72
CA LEU A 9 -49.18 7.05 -17.29
C LEU A 9 -48.16 7.51 -18.34
N LEU A 10 -46.92 7.73 -17.91
CA LEU A 10 -45.68 7.40 -18.62
C LEU A 10 -45.58 7.74 -20.12
N GLY A 11 -44.89 8.84 -20.41
CA GLY A 11 -44.46 9.14 -21.77
C GLY A 11 -43.23 10.03 -21.88
N ALA A 12 -42.37 10.08 -20.86
CA ALA A 12 -41.09 10.79 -20.94
C ALA A 12 -40.11 10.27 -19.89
N VAL A 13 -39.75 8.99 -19.95
CA VAL A 13 -38.47 8.56 -19.37
C VAL A 13 -37.41 9.05 -20.35
N ILE A 14 -36.96 10.27 -20.13
CA ILE A 14 -35.72 10.78 -20.69
C ILE A 14 -34.63 9.86 -20.12
N LEU A 15 -34.19 8.88 -20.92
CA LEU A 15 -32.93 8.17 -20.75
C LEU A 15 -31.79 9.17 -20.97
N LEU A 16 -31.61 10.08 -20.00
CA LEU A 16 -30.31 10.68 -19.79
C LEU A 16 -29.42 9.53 -19.33
N ALA A 17 -28.65 9.00 -20.28
CA ALA A 17 -27.43 8.29 -19.99
C ALA A 17 -26.62 9.20 -19.06
N VAL A 18 -26.75 8.98 -17.75
CA VAL A 18 -25.77 9.42 -16.77
C VAL A 18 -24.50 8.75 -17.24
N LYS A 19 -23.67 9.50 -17.98
CA LYS A 19 -22.27 9.14 -18.20
C LYS A 19 -21.77 8.79 -16.82
N GLY A 20 -21.56 7.50 -16.58
CA GLY A 20 -21.17 6.99 -15.28
C GLY A 20 -20.02 7.86 -14.82
N ALA A 21 -20.23 8.60 -13.74
CA ALA A 21 -19.15 9.29 -13.09
C ALA A 21 -18.20 8.16 -12.68
N GLN A 22 -17.15 7.97 -13.47
CA GLN A 22 -16.09 7.04 -13.13
C GLN A 22 -15.50 7.61 -11.86
N ALA A 23 -15.93 7.06 -10.73
CA ALA A 23 -15.57 7.57 -9.43
C ALA A 23 -14.05 7.49 -9.32
N GLU A 24 -13.43 8.60 -8.90
CA GLU A 24 -11.98 8.68 -8.80
C GLU A 24 -11.48 7.57 -7.87
N PRO A 25 -10.36 6.91 -8.22
CA PRO A 25 -9.77 5.92 -7.34
C PRO A 25 -9.39 6.56 -6.00
N PRO A 26 -9.43 5.78 -4.90
CA PRO A 26 -9.05 6.29 -3.59
C PRO A 26 -7.59 6.75 -3.60
N LYS A 27 -7.35 7.97 -3.11
CA LYS A 27 -6.00 8.57 -3.03
C LYS A 27 -5.14 7.97 -1.92
N ASP A 28 -5.80 7.49 -0.87
CA ASP A 28 -5.17 6.95 0.33
C ASP A 28 -5.28 5.42 0.35
N PRO A 29 -4.35 4.71 1.02
CA PRO A 29 -4.48 3.29 1.29
C PRO A 29 -5.77 2.99 2.07
N ILE A 30 -6.49 1.96 1.62
CA ILE A 30 -7.71 1.44 2.26
C ILE A 30 -7.35 0.24 3.11
N TYR A 31 -7.89 0.17 4.33
CA TYR A 31 -7.70 -0.95 5.24
C TYR A 31 -9.04 -1.54 5.66
N MET A 32 -9.16 -2.87 5.56
CA MET A 32 -10.31 -3.64 6.01
C MET A 32 -9.92 -4.52 7.19
N LYS A 33 -10.61 -4.38 8.31
CA LYS A 33 -10.38 -5.22 9.49
C LYS A 33 -10.95 -6.62 9.28
N THR A 34 -10.11 -7.65 9.34
CA THR A 34 -10.53 -9.05 9.33
C THR A 34 -10.55 -9.62 10.75
N SER A 35 -10.93 -10.89 10.91
CA SER A 35 -10.83 -11.61 12.20
C SER A 35 -9.38 -11.82 12.66
N ASN A 36 -8.42 -11.79 11.73
CA ASN A 36 -7.01 -12.07 11.98
C ASN A 36 -6.08 -10.96 11.46
N GLY A 37 -6.51 -9.70 11.55
CA GLY A 37 -5.68 -8.54 11.19
C GLY A 37 -6.35 -7.60 10.18
N TRP A 38 -5.65 -7.26 9.10
CA TRP A 38 -6.10 -6.30 8.10
C TRP A 38 -5.75 -6.75 6.68
N ASN A 39 -6.69 -6.58 5.76
CA ASN A 39 -6.40 -6.56 4.33
C ASN A 39 -6.29 -5.09 3.89
N ALA A 40 -5.28 -4.77 3.08
CA ALA A 40 -5.05 -3.42 2.61
C ALA A 40 -4.95 -3.37 1.08
N ALA A 41 -5.37 -2.23 0.52
CA ALA A 41 -5.22 -1.92 -0.89
C ALA A 41 -4.76 -0.47 -1.04
N TYR A 42 -3.76 -0.21 -1.86
CA TYR A 42 -3.27 1.14 -2.14
C TYR A 42 -3.21 1.36 -3.66
N ALA A 43 -4.05 2.26 -4.17
CA ALA A 43 -4.16 2.55 -5.59
C ALA A 43 -3.21 3.66 -6.04
N HIS A 44 -2.67 3.51 -7.24
CA HIS A 44 -1.95 4.55 -7.96
C HIS A 44 -2.25 4.41 -9.46
N ASP A 45 -2.85 5.45 -10.05
CA ASP A 45 -3.35 5.43 -11.43
C ASP A 45 -4.18 4.18 -11.74
N ASN A 46 -3.75 3.38 -12.73
CA ASN A 46 -4.47 2.21 -13.23
C ASN A 46 -4.05 0.88 -12.59
N GLU A 47 -3.37 0.94 -11.45
CA GLU A 47 -2.90 -0.24 -10.71
C GLU A 47 -3.11 -0.02 -9.22
N TYR A 48 -3.15 -1.09 -8.44
CA TYR A 48 -3.11 -0.99 -6.99
C TYR A 48 -2.32 -2.15 -6.39
N ALA A 49 -1.70 -1.91 -5.24
CA ALA A 49 -1.03 -2.94 -4.48
C ALA A 49 -1.95 -3.46 -3.37
N GLU A 50 -2.02 -4.78 -3.22
CA GLU A 50 -2.65 -5.44 -2.08
C GLU A 50 -1.59 -5.97 -1.13
N PHE A 51 -1.84 -5.87 0.18
CA PHE A 51 -1.02 -6.54 1.20
C PHE A 51 -1.88 -6.90 2.41
N ARG A 52 -1.40 -7.82 3.25
CA ARG A 52 -2.08 -8.25 4.46
C ARG A 52 -1.21 -8.04 5.69
N ILE A 53 -1.80 -7.48 6.72
CA ILE A 53 -1.19 -7.39 8.05
C ILE A 53 -1.84 -8.47 8.91
N ILE A 54 -1.10 -9.53 9.20
CA ILE A 54 -1.60 -10.66 9.99
C ILE A 54 -1.45 -10.33 11.47
N GLY A 55 -2.46 -10.73 12.26
CA GLY A 55 -2.46 -10.55 13.70
C GLY A 55 -3.22 -9.29 14.16
N ASN A 56 -3.73 -9.38 15.37
CA ASN A 56 -4.67 -8.39 15.91
C ASN A 56 -4.01 -7.24 16.69
N SER A 57 -2.68 -7.26 16.83
CA SER A 57 -1.92 -6.20 17.51
C SER A 57 -1.76 -4.93 16.70
N ALA A 58 -1.92 -5.00 15.38
CA ALA A 58 -1.68 -3.88 14.49
C ALA A 58 -2.73 -2.77 14.64
N LYS A 59 -2.25 -1.53 14.79
CA LYS A 59 -3.06 -0.31 14.95
C LYS A 59 -2.70 0.72 13.89
N LEU A 60 -3.67 1.10 13.08
CA LEU A 60 -3.55 2.24 12.17
C LEU A 60 -3.37 3.51 13.00
N GLN A 61 -2.31 4.28 12.72
CA GLN A 61 -2.09 5.60 13.31
C GLN A 61 -2.71 6.67 12.40
N ASP A 62 -2.48 6.53 11.10
CA ASP A 62 -3.14 7.26 10.02
C ASP A 62 -3.21 6.35 8.76
N ALA A 63 -3.52 6.93 7.59
CA ALA A 63 -3.65 6.18 6.34
C ALA A 63 -2.32 5.56 5.85
N TYR A 64 -1.19 6.13 6.22
CA TYR A 64 0.12 5.72 5.72
C TYR A 64 0.99 5.08 6.82
N HIS A 65 0.70 5.32 8.09
CA HIS A 65 1.47 4.81 9.23
C HIS A 65 0.69 3.78 10.04
N ILE A 66 1.28 2.59 10.19
CA ILE A 66 0.73 1.48 10.97
C ILE A 66 1.71 1.10 12.07
N LEU A 67 1.24 1.06 13.32
CA LEU A 67 1.97 0.40 14.40
C LEU A 67 1.68 -1.11 14.32
N LEU A 68 2.65 -1.91 13.87
CA LEU A 68 2.47 -3.35 13.66
C LEU A 68 2.49 -4.13 14.98
N GLN A 69 3.46 -3.81 15.83
CA GLN A 69 3.64 -4.36 17.17
C GLN A 69 4.42 -3.38 18.05
N LYS A 70 4.59 -3.68 19.34
CA LYS A 70 5.30 -2.79 20.28
C LYS A 70 6.70 -2.43 19.74
N GLY A 71 6.89 -1.14 19.43
CA GLY A 71 8.16 -0.60 18.95
C GLY A 71 8.51 -0.99 17.51
N VAL A 72 7.56 -1.44 16.70
CA VAL A 72 7.75 -1.70 15.26
C VAL A 72 6.61 -1.04 14.48
N GLY A 73 6.95 -0.09 13.62
CA GLY A 73 6.03 0.62 12.74
C GLY A 73 6.26 0.26 11.27
N MET A 74 5.26 0.57 10.46
CA MET A 74 5.31 0.48 9.01
C MET A 74 4.79 1.77 8.41
N MET A 75 5.47 2.26 7.37
CA MET A 75 4.98 3.32 6.49
C MET A 75 4.65 2.71 5.12
N VAL A 76 3.53 3.12 4.55
CA VAL A 76 3.10 2.78 3.18
C VAL A 76 3.33 3.99 2.30
N SER A 77 3.96 3.82 1.15
CA SER A 77 4.19 4.91 0.21
C SER A 77 4.27 4.42 -1.24
N PHE A 78 4.30 5.38 -2.17
CA PHE A 78 4.59 5.15 -3.58
C PHE A 78 5.69 6.11 -4.03
N VAL A 79 6.64 5.62 -4.82
CA VAL A 79 7.71 6.44 -5.41
C VAL A 79 7.55 6.43 -6.92
N ASP A 80 7.27 7.60 -7.48
CA ASP A 80 7.13 7.80 -8.92
C ASP A 80 8.41 7.42 -9.68
N LYS A 81 8.25 6.76 -10.83
CA LYS A 81 9.36 6.41 -11.73
C LYS A 81 10.20 7.61 -12.19
N LYS A 82 9.61 8.81 -12.25
CA LYS A 82 10.33 10.05 -12.57
C LYS A 82 11.40 10.39 -11.52
N GLU A 83 11.11 10.13 -10.24
CA GLU A 83 12.06 10.31 -9.12
C GLU A 83 13.20 9.28 -9.20
N LEU A 84 12.93 8.14 -9.83
CA LEU A 84 13.87 7.04 -10.08
C LEU A 84 14.63 7.21 -11.42
N GLN A 85 14.67 8.42 -11.96
CA GLN A 85 15.36 8.76 -13.21
C GLN A 85 14.92 7.91 -14.42
N ASN A 86 13.67 7.45 -14.43
CA ASN A 86 13.10 6.59 -15.48
C ASN A 86 13.86 5.26 -15.69
N ASN A 87 14.49 4.73 -14.64
CA ASN A 87 15.20 3.46 -14.70
C ASN A 87 14.25 2.30 -15.08
N ARG A 88 14.79 1.30 -15.79
CA ARG A 88 14.07 0.06 -16.13
C ARG A 88 14.00 -0.90 -14.94
N ASP A 89 15.06 -0.97 -14.13
CA ASP A 89 15.07 -1.71 -12.87
C ASP A 89 14.61 -0.78 -11.74
N LEU A 90 13.29 -0.70 -11.56
CA LEU A 90 12.67 0.20 -10.59
C LEU A 90 13.02 -0.15 -9.15
N LEU A 91 13.14 -1.45 -8.83
CA LEU A 91 13.39 -1.91 -7.46
C LEU A 91 14.81 -1.59 -7.00
N SER A 92 15.81 -1.80 -7.87
CA SER A 92 17.19 -1.38 -7.56
C SER A 92 17.34 0.13 -7.58
N ALA A 93 16.66 0.84 -8.49
CA ALA A 93 16.68 2.29 -8.53
C ALA A 93 16.06 2.91 -7.27
N HIS A 94 14.95 2.38 -6.77
CA HIS A 94 14.33 2.79 -5.52
C HIS A 94 15.27 2.62 -4.32
N ALA A 95 15.91 1.45 -4.20
CA ALA A 95 16.88 1.21 -3.13
C ALA A 95 18.05 2.21 -3.17
N GLN A 96 18.57 2.51 -4.37
CA GLN A 96 19.65 3.50 -4.53
C GLN A 96 19.17 4.93 -4.24
N TRP A 97 17.94 5.27 -4.63
CA TRP A 97 17.33 6.57 -4.36
C TRP A 97 17.22 6.82 -2.85
N GLU A 98 16.73 5.85 -2.07
CA GLU A 98 16.68 5.91 -0.59
C GLU A 98 18.08 6.07 0.03
N VAL A 99 19.06 5.29 -0.43
CA VAL A 99 20.45 5.39 0.04
C VAL A 99 21.04 6.78 -0.23
N ASN A 100 20.81 7.32 -1.43
CA ASN A 100 21.29 8.64 -1.82
C ASN A 100 20.65 9.75 -0.98
N TYR A 101 19.35 9.67 -0.72
CA TYR A 101 18.66 10.60 0.16
C TYR A 101 19.32 10.60 1.56
N TRP A 102 19.51 9.44 2.17
CA TRP A 102 20.10 9.36 3.50
C TRP A 102 21.56 9.78 3.57
N HIS A 103 22.34 9.61 2.50
CA HIS A 103 23.71 10.12 2.44
C HIS A 103 23.80 11.64 2.56
N GLN A 104 22.74 12.38 2.21
CA GLN A 104 22.67 13.84 2.39
C GLN A 104 22.36 14.24 3.84
N HIS A 105 21.90 13.31 4.67
CA HIS A 105 21.34 13.59 6.00
C HIS A 105 22.01 12.79 7.14
N ALA A 106 22.98 11.94 6.83
CA ALA A 106 23.63 11.04 7.77
C ALA A 106 25.13 10.92 7.50
N SER A 107 25.91 10.63 8.54
CA SER A 107 27.36 10.47 8.38
C SER A 107 27.75 9.15 7.71
N ARG A 108 26.89 8.13 7.82
CA ARG A 108 27.09 6.84 7.15
C ARG A 108 25.75 6.15 6.91
N VAL A 109 25.64 5.51 5.76
CA VAL A 109 24.49 4.69 5.35
C VAL A 109 25.03 3.32 4.93
N GLU A 110 24.42 2.26 5.44
CA GLU A 110 24.64 0.90 4.97
C GLU A 110 23.35 0.39 4.33
N SER A 111 23.46 -0.40 3.27
CA SER A 111 22.34 -1.07 2.64
C SER A 111 22.68 -2.51 2.32
N ASN A 112 21.74 -3.43 2.52
CA ASN A 112 21.88 -4.82 2.13
C ASN A 112 20.57 -5.35 1.52
N ILE A 113 20.67 -6.12 0.44
CA ILE A 113 19.51 -6.82 -0.12
C ILE A 113 19.27 -8.07 0.73
N ARG A 114 18.03 -8.21 1.22
CA ARG A 114 17.61 -9.33 2.08
C ARG A 114 16.91 -10.41 1.28
N GLU A 115 17.68 -11.10 0.44
CA GLU A 115 17.17 -12.20 -0.41
C GLU A 115 16.52 -13.32 0.42
N ASP A 116 17.00 -13.53 1.65
CA ASP A 116 16.44 -14.49 2.60
C ASP A 116 14.99 -14.17 3.06
N LEU A 117 14.50 -12.96 2.77
CA LEU A 117 13.15 -12.49 3.09
C LEU A 117 12.20 -12.44 1.87
N ILE A 118 12.73 -12.49 0.63
CA ILE A 118 11.95 -12.29 -0.61
C ILE A 118 11.13 -13.54 -0.99
N GLY A 119 11.51 -14.73 -0.50
CA GLY A 119 10.84 -15.98 -0.88
C GLY A 119 11.01 -16.27 -2.37
N THR A 120 9.92 -16.61 -3.07
CA THR A 120 9.93 -16.94 -4.52
C THR A 120 9.39 -15.81 -5.42
N GLY A 121 8.96 -14.68 -4.85
CA GLY A 121 8.37 -13.56 -5.60
C GLY A 121 9.43 -12.76 -6.36
N LYS A 122 9.27 -12.63 -7.68
CA LYS A 122 10.25 -11.90 -8.54
C LYS A 122 10.00 -10.40 -8.62
N ASP A 123 8.79 -9.95 -8.29
CA ASP A 123 8.35 -8.56 -8.46
C ASP A 123 8.50 -7.74 -7.16
N VAL A 124 9.09 -8.35 -6.13
CA VAL A 124 9.33 -7.75 -4.83
C VAL A 124 10.82 -7.77 -4.50
N LYS A 125 11.31 -6.69 -3.89
CA LYS A 125 12.68 -6.61 -3.36
C LYS A 125 12.63 -6.10 -1.92
N VAL A 126 13.35 -6.76 -1.03
CA VAL A 126 13.55 -6.30 0.35
C VAL A 126 14.96 -5.75 0.50
N THR A 127 15.06 -4.47 0.84
CA THR A 127 16.35 -3.81 1.14
C THR A 127 16.36 -3.42 2.61
N GLU A 128 17.35 -3.90 3.37
CA GLU A 128 17.65 -3.38 4.69
C GLU A 128 18.52 -2.14 4.54
N ILE A 129 18.12 -1.02 5.15
CA ILE A 129 18.93 0.20 5.26
C ILE A 129 19.24 0.46 6.73
N ARG A 130 20.47 0.90 7.02
CA ARG A 130 20.89 1.37 8.34
C ARG A 130 21.54 2.73 8.20
N VAL A 131 21.03 3.68 8.97
CA VAL A 131 21.43 5.08 8.92
C VAL A 131 22.11 5.43 10.24
N TYR A 132 23.34 5.91 10.16
CA TYR A 132 24.19 6.18 11.32
C TYR A 132 24.36 7.69 11.51
N ASN A 133 24.34 8.11 12.78
CA ASN A 133 24.93 9.38 13.18
C ASN A 133 26.31 9.11 13.79
N ASP A 134 26.98 10.17 14.22
CA ASP A 134 28.34 10.08 14.78
C ASP A 134 28.42 9.32 16.12
N ARG A 135 27.27 8.91 16.67
CA ARG A 135 27.14 8.13 17.92
C ARG A 135 26.69 6.69 17.68
N GLY A 136 26.49 6.26 16.42
CA GLY A 136 26.03 4.91 16.07
C GLY A 136 24.78 4.88 15.19
N ALA A 137 24.18 3.70 15.02
CA ALA A 137 22.98 3.54 14.19
C ALA A 137 21.81 4.30 14.81
N LYS A 138 21.28 5.28 14.08
CA LYS A 138 20.11 6.06 14.49
C LYS A 138 18.80 5.37 14.04
N MET A 139 18.85 4.67 12.91
CA MET A 139 17.68 4.04 12.30
C MET A 139 18.09 2.79 11.53
N SER A 140 17.21 1.80 11.52
CA SER A 140 17.27 0.66 10.60
C SER A 140 15.88 0.41 10.04
N SER A 141 15.75 0.10 8.75
CA SER A 141 14.45 -0.18 8.13
C SER A 141 14.56 -1.28 7.09
N TYR A 142 13.52 -2.10 6.96
CA TYR A 142 13.30 -2.91 5.77
C TYR A 142 12.44 -2.13 4.80
N LEU A 143 12.90 -1.98 3.57
CA LEU A 143 12.20 -1.36 2.46
C LEU A 143 11.71 -2.49 1.55
N ILE A 144 10.42 -2.82 1.63
CA ILE A 144 9.79 -3.83 0.79
C ILE A 144 9.20 -3.11 -0.41
N GLY A 145 9.91 -3.14 -1.54
CA GLY A 145 9.45 -2.53 -2.79
C GLY A 145 8.72 -3.55 -3.67
N LEU A 146 7.61 -3.14 -4.27
CA LEU A 146 6.86 -3.86 -5.29
C LEU A 146 6.83 -3.01 -6.57
N ALA A 147 7.33 -3.56 -7.66
CA ALA A 147 7.39 -2.85 -8.93
C ALA A 147 5.99 -2.65 -9.53
N ALA A 148 5.71 -1.45 -10.00
CA ALA A 148 4.53 -1.10 -10.78
C ALA A 148 4.97 -0.46 -12.11
N LYS A 149 4.03 -0.18 -13.02
CA LYS A 149 4.36 0.42 -14.31
C LYS A 149 5.02 1.80 -14.18
N ASP A 150 4.46 2.63 -13.29
CA ASP A 150 4.78 4.05 -13.17
C ASP A 150 5.57 4.37 -11.88
N GLY A 151 6.04 3.36 -11.16
CA GLY A 151 6.82 3.56 -9.93
C GLY A 151 6.95 2.30 -9.08
N VAL A 152 7.12 2.51 -7.77
CA VAL A 152 7.30 1.43 -6.78
C VAL A 152 6.36 1.68 -5.61
N PHE A 153 5.52 0.69 -5.28
CA PHE A 153 4.82 0.66 -4.00
C PHE A 153 5.78 0.17 -2.92
N VAL A 154 5.79 0.83 -1.76
CA VAL A 154 6.77 0.58 -0.70
C VAL A 154 6.09 0.33 0.63
N LEU A 155 6.50 -0.73 1.32
CA LEU A 155 6.23 -0.94 2.74
C LEU A 155 7.56 -0.79 3.50
N SER A 156 7.71 0.29 4.25
CA SER A 156 8.90 0.59 5.05
C SER A 156 8.69 0.18 6.50
N VAL A 157 9.33 -0.90 6.94
CA VAL A 157 9.17 -1.47 8.29
C VAL A 157 10.37 -1.14 9.16
N SER A 158 10.13 -0.47 10.29
CA SER A 158 11.18 0.00 11.21
C SER A 158 10.85 -0.32 12.67
N PRO A 159 11.84 -0.69 13.50
CA PRO A 159 13.23 -0.93 13.14
C PRO A 159 13.42 -2.28 12.44
N ALA A 160 14.40 -2.37 11.52
CA ALA A 160 14.88 -3.65 11.01
C ALA A 160 15.70 -4.38 12.07
N LYS A 161 15.27 -5.61 12.38
CA LYS A 161 15.92 -6.54 13.32
C LYS A 161 15.39 -7.96 13.10
N LYS A 162 16.17 -8.96 13.51
CA LYS A 162 15.91 -10.38 13.23
C LYS A 162 14.56 -10.87 13.76
N GLU A 163 14.09 -10.33 14.89
CA GLU A 163 12.78 -10.71 15.47
C GLU A 163 11.59 -10.22 14.62
N VAL A 164 11.83 -9.29 13.69
CA VAL A 164 10.82 -8.73 12.78
C VAL A 164 10.81 -9.47 11.43
N ASP A 165 11.83 -10.28 11.13
CA ASP A 165 11.95 -11.02 9.87
C ASP A 165 10.73 -11.89 9.54
N PRO A 166 10.10 -12.63 10.48
CA PRO A 166 8.89 -13.39 10.19
C PRO A 166 7.74 -12.51 9.69
N LEU A 167 7.54 -11.35 10.33
CA LEU A 167 6.52 -10.39 9.92
C LEU A 167 6.80 -9.84 8.52
N VAL A 168 8.07 -9.55 8.20
CA VAL A 168 8.46 -9.08 6.86
C VAL A 168 8.18 -10.15 5.81
N LYS A 169 8.46 -11.43 6.10
CA LYS A 169 8.14 -12.54 5.19
C LYS A 169 6.65 -12.67 4.93
N GLU A 170 5.81 -12.46 5.95
CA GLU A 170 4.35 -12.46 5.79
C GLU A 170 3.86 -11.29 4.92
N LEU A 171 4.42 -10.09 5.13
CA LEU A 171 4.13 -8.93 4.29
C LEU A 171 4.53 -9.20 2.84
N VAL A 172 5.78 -9.63 2.61
CA VAL A 172 6.29 -9.98 1.27
C VAL A 172 5.40 -11.03 0.61
N GLY A 173 5.03 -12.09 1.32
CA GLY A 173 4.20 -13.18 0.79
C GLY A 173 2.78 -12.77 0.43
N SER A 174 2.30 -11.63 0.92
CA SER A 174 0.97 -11.09 0.60
C SER A 174 1.00 -9.85 -0.28
N PHE A 175 2.16 -9.21 -0.47
CA PHE A 175 2.31 -7.96 -1.20
C PHE A 175 2.36 -8.21 -2.70
N LYS A 176 1.29 -7.80 -3.40
CA LYS A 176 1.12 -8.10 -4.83
C LYS A 176 0.52 -6.91 -5.58
N LEU A 177 0.89 -6.82 -6.86
CA LEU A 177 0.33 -5.83 -7.77
C LEU A 177 -0.95 -6.38 -8.40
N VAL A 178 -1.96 -5.52 -8.54
CA VAL A 178 -3.16 -5.79 -9.30
C VAL A 178 -3.23 -4.79 -10.47
N PRO A 179 -3.10 -5.27 -11.74
CA PRO A 179 -2.93 -4.40 -12.90
C PRO A 179 -4.27 -3.89 -13.45
N ARG A 180 -5.08 -3.27 -12.60
CA ARG A 180 -6.33 -2.58 -12.97
C ARG A 180 -6.64 -1.49 -11.96
N ASN A 181 -7.52 -0.56 -12.33
CA ASN A 181 -8.10 0.40 -11.39
C ASN A 181 -8.80 -0.31 -10.23
N LEU A 182 -8.63 0.23 -9.02
CA LEU A 182 -9.48 -0.09 -7.88
C LEU A 182 -10.79 0.67 -8.04
N ASP A 183 -11.88 -0.05 -8.35
CA ASP A 183 -13.21 0.54 -8.52
C ASP A 183 -13.65 1.19 -7.21
N ALA A 184 -14.25 2.38 -7.26
CA ALA A 184 -14.79 3.04 -6.07
C ALA A 184 -15.92 2.22 -5.41
N GLU A 185 -16.70 1.46 -6.16
CA GLU A 185 -17.71 0.57 -5.59
C GLU A 185 -17.07 -0.64 -4.91
N GLU A 186 -15.97 -1.15 -5.46
CA GLU A 186 -15.14 -2.15 -4.78
C GLU A 186 -14.55 -1.55 -3.51
N ALA A 187 -13.92 -0.37 -3.58
CA ALA A 187 -13.38 0.36 -2.44
C ALA A 187 -14.42 0.60 -1.32
N LYS A 188 -15.68 0.87 -1.68
CA LYS A 188 -16.81 1.00 -0.73
C LYS A 188 -17.28 -0.33 -0.16
N ARG A 189 -17.24 -1.41 -0.95
CA ARG A 189 -17.66 -2.76 -0.53
C ARG A 189 -16.64 -3.46 0.34
N LEU A 190 -15.36 -3.19 0.12
CA LEU A 190 -14.23 -3.74 0.86
C LEU A 190 -14.48 -3.67 2.41
N PRO A 191 -14.82 -2.51 3.00
CA PRO A 191 -15.18 -2.43 4.43
C PRO A 191 -16.42 -3.24 4.85
N SER A 192 -17.40 -3.44 3.96
CA SER A 192 -18.68 -4.08 4.24
C SER A 192 -18.63 -5.61 4.16
N GLU A 193 -17.88 -6.16 3.21
CA GLU A 193 -17.69 -7.61 3.05
C GLU A 193 -16.92 -8.20 4.24
N ALA A 194 -15.99 -7.43 4.81
CA ALA A 194 -15.27 -7.80 6.03
C ALA A 194 -16.18 -7.91 7.28
N LYS A 195 -17.35 -7.25 7.29
CA LYS A 195 -18.37 -7.39 8.35
C LYS A 195 -19.27 -8.61 8.14
N ALA A 196 -19.54 -8.98 6.89
CA ALA A 196 -20.40 -10.11 6.54
C ALA A 196 -19.75 -11.48 6.78
N GLN A 197 -18.42 -11.53 6.87
CA GLN A 197 -17.64 -12.75 7.18
C GLN A 197 -17.36 -12.94 8.68
N ARG A 198 -18.04 -12.22 9.56
CA ARG A 198 -17.94 -12.36 11.03
C ARG A 198 -19.11 -13.12 11.62
#